data_AF-A0A410TRV0-F1
#
_entry.id   AF-A0A410TRV0-F1
#
_cell.length_a   1.000
_cell.length_b   1.000
_cell.length_c   1.000
_cell.angle_alpha   90.00
_cell.angle_beta   90.00
_cell.angle_gamma   90.00
#
_symmetry.space_group_name_H-M   'P 1'
#
loop_
_entity.id
_entity.type
_entity.pdbx_description
1 polymer ?
#
loop_
_entity_poly.entity_id
_entity_poly.type
_entity_poly.pdbx_seq_one_letter_code
_entity_poly.pdbx_strand_id
1 'polypeptide(L)'
;MKNQTSISEFLPDSGSKEETFNCEICGRVFDSNKGRGIHRGKSHSEDEIKEAMIEELQKLATEQESAPTQRDMNQCGRFSVKTYQDKFGSWNESLRQADLSVNKQSSVTDSELLAELRRLYDKIGETPTSRDMAEKGNYAPSTYSIAFGTWNSAIQEAGLELGKQREIPASKLIDELQRLADDLGEPPTVHQMEERGQFGASTYSTEFGSWNEALREANLGTNKEGNIDDSDLLDEIQRLKREHKKVPTASEMSQYGRFAVTTYNRSFGSWNEALREAGFAPNNRNDIPKPELLREISRLADEIGHTPTAVEMERDGEFGWATYRTAFGSWNATLREAGFDINNRTNIPRSELITELKSVQEQVGRTPGRRDMDRYGQFDSTTHMSTFDTWNEALKAADIEPTERRDIPRSDLIEELKHLGEELGRTPTRSDMNENGAFSGSVYTQRFGSWSSAIVASGFDPNKKYDPEHLDHIVRSTWEIDVAEMLLNADIDYEYESMEISYGNGRTYTPDFVTNKYVIEVKGHLYDRHQVIQKAKAAMDQLNEREYIVIGTEIPANIHIPWDIRYEFLGLLEKSG
;
A
#
# COMPACT_ATOMS: atom_id res chain seq x y z
N MET A 1 -70.48 -43.41 6.26
CA MET A 1 -71.31 -43.28 5.04
C MET A 1 -71.13 -41.86 4.50
N LYS A 2 -70.70 -41.75 3.23
CA LYS A 2 -70.91 -40.69 2.21
C LYS A 2 -71.16 -39.26 2.72
N ASN A 3 -70.52 -38.20 2.20
CA ASN A 3 -70.54 -37.88 0.77
C ASN A 3 -69.57 -36.75 0.37
N GLN A 4 -69.30 -36.70 -0.93
CA GLN A 4 -68.40 -35.87 -1.75
C GLN A 4 -68.67 -34.35 -1.76
N THR A 5 -67.62 -33.54 -1.97
CA THR A 5 -67.49 -32.45 -2.98
C THR A 5 -66.07 -31.83 -2.86
N SER A 6 -65.16 -32.05 -3.82
CA SER A 6 -64.88 -31.33 -5.07
C SER A 6 -63.86 -30.19 -4.93
N ILE A 7 -62.82 -30.32 -5.75
CA ILE A 7 -61.75 -29.38 -6.09
C ILE A 7 -62.34 -28.17 -6.81
N SER A 8 -61.98 -26.93 -6.40
CA SER A 8 -61.62 -25.79 -7.27
C SER A 8 -61.61 -24.45 -6.53
N GLU A 9 -60.53 -23.69 -6.75
CA GLU A 9 -60.42 -22.21 -6.68
C GLU A 9 -60.23 -21.54 -5.31
N PHE A 10 -58.97 -21.27 -4.95
CA PHE A 10 -58.41 -19.90 -4.86
C PHE A 10 -56.88 -19.99 -4.64
N LEU A 11 -56.12 -19.80 -5.73
CA LEU A 11 -54.71 -19.39 -5.65
C LEU A 11 -54.65 -17.85 -5.58
N PRO A 12 -53.62 -17.32 -4.92
CA PRO A 12 -52.74 -16.37 -5.58
C PRO A 12 -51.27 -16.83 -5.55
N ASP A 13 -50.59 -16.40 -6.60
CA ASP A 13 -49.22 -16.65 -7.04
C ASP A 13 -48.17 -15.79 -6.29
N SER A 14 -46.88 -16.08 -6.56
CA SER A 14 -45.59 -15.45 -6.21
C SER A 14 -44.80 -16.17 -5.09
N GLY A 15 -43.66 -16.82 -5.31
CA GLY A 15 -42.81 -16.97 -6.50
C GLY A 15 -41.41 -16.36 -6.31
N SER A 16 -40.55 -16.97 -5.49
CA SER A 16 -39.09 -16.79 -5.58
C SER A 16 -38.51 -18.01 -6.31
N LYS A 17 -38.20 -17.85 -7.60
CA LYS A 17 -37.49 -18.89 -8.37
C LYS A 17 -36.04 -18.94 -7.88
N GLU A 18 -35.60 -20.08 -7.36
CA GLU A 18 -34.18 -20.41 -7.28
C GLU A 18 -33.62 -20.36 -8.71
N GLU A 19 -32.73 -19.39 -9.00
CA GLU A 19 -32.11 -19.28 -10.32
C GLU A 19 -31.07 -20.39 -10.50
N THR A 20 -31.44 -21.46 -11.19
CA THR A 20 -30.52 -22.55 -11.57
C THR A 20 -29.77 -22.20 -12.86
N PHE A 21 -28.46 -22.43 -12.90
CA PHE A 21 -27.59 -22.10 -14.05
C PHE A 21 -27.15 -23.35 -14.82
N ASN A 22 -27.55 -23.49 -16.10
CA ASN A 22 -27.24 -24.67 -16.91
C ASN A 22 -26.05 -24.43 -17.84
N CYS A 23 -25.13 -25.38 -17.95
CA CYS A 23 -24.06 -25.36 -18.94
C CYS A 23 -24.62 -25.47 -20.35
N GLU A 24 -24.21 -24.57 -21.24
CA GLU A 24 -24.73 -24.45 -22.59
C GLU A 24 -24.29 -25.60 -23.51
N ILE A 25 -23.18 -26.26 -23.16
CA ILE A 25 -22.58 -27.30 -24.00
C ILE A 25 -23.05 -28.71 -23.58
N CYS A 26 -23.20 -28.97 -22.28
CA CYS A 26 -23.54 -30.32 -21.76
C CYS A 26 -24.83 -30.39 -20.92
N GLY A 27 -25.51 -29.26 -20.68
CA GLY A 27 -26.77 -29.22 -19.94
C GLY A 27 -26.68 -29.47 -18.43
N ARG A 28 -25.47 -29.60 -17.86
CA ARG A 28 -25.28 -29.78 -16.42
C ARG A 28 -25.76 -28.55 -15.64
N VAL A 29 -26.51 -28.75 -14.58
CA VAL A 29 -27.09 -27.72 -13.71
C VAL A 29 -26.10 -27.35 -12.61
N PHE A 30 -26.02 -26.05 -12.30
CA PHE A 30 -25.18 -25.47 -11.26
C PHE A 30 -25.98 -24.47 -10.44
N ASP A 31 -25.67 -24.39 -9.15
CA ASP A 31 -26.31 -23.49 -8.20
C ASP A 31 -25.72 -22.06 -8.28
N SER A 32 -24.69 -21.85 -9.11
CA SER A 32 -24.13 -20.53 -9.39
C SER A 32 -23.57 -20.36 -10.80
N ASN A 33 -23.64 -19.13 -11.31
CA ASN A 33 -22.99 -18.70 -12.55
C ASN A 33 -21.48 -19.01 -12.58
N LYS A 34 -20.82 -18.91 -11.41
CA LYS A 34 -19.38 -19.18 -11.23
C LYS A 34 -19.08 -20.68 -11.37
N GLY A 35 -19.89 -21.55 -10.76
CA GLY A 35 -19.77 -23.01 -10.89
C GLY A 35 -19.91 -23.48 -12.33
N ARG A 36 -20.89 -22.94 -13.06
CA ARG A 36 -21.07 -23.16 -14.51
C ARG A 36 -19.84 -22.72 -15.31
N GLY A 37 -19.29 -21.54 -15.04
CA GLY A 37 -18.12 -20.99 -15.74
C GLY A 37 -16.84 -21.80 -15.54
N ILE A 38 -16.58 -22.28 -14.31
CA ILE A 38 -15.42 -23.13 -13.99
C ILE A 38 -15.53 -24.49 -14.66
N HIS A 39 -16.71 -25.12 -14.60
CA HIS A 39 -16.96 -26.37 -15.32
C HIS A 39 -16.71 -26.19 -16.81
N ARG A 40 -17.23 -25.11 -17.41
CA ARG A 40 -17.04 -24.81 -18.83
C ARG A 40 -15.56 -24.74 -19.22
N GLY A 41 -14.74 -24.02 -18.46
CA GLY A 41 -13.30 -23.91 -18.73
C GLY A 41 -12.48 -25.18 -18.50
N LYS A 42 -12.97 -26.13 -17.69
CA LYS A 42 -12.26 -27.39 -17.38
C LYS A 42 -12.74 -28.59 -18.20
N SER A 43 -13.99 -28.60 -18.62
CA SER A 43 -14.66 -29.78 -19.19
C SER A 43 -14.95 -29.66 -20.69
N HIS A 44 -14.73 -28.49 -21.30
CA HIS A 44 -14.93 -28.27 -22.74
C HIS A 44 -13.68 -27.66 -23.37
N SER A 45 -13.42 -28.04 -24.62
CA SER A 45 -12.35 -27.51 -25.43
C SER A 45 -12.60 -26.03 -25.80
N GLU A 46 -11.54 -25.32 -26.17
CA GLU A 46 -11.66 -23.92 -26.56
C GLU A 46 -12.56 -23.70 -27.78
N ASP A 47 -12.57 -24.65 -28.72
CA ASP A 47 -13.42 -24.60 -29.91
C ASP A 47 -14.90 -24.80 -29.56
N GLU A 48 -15.23 -25.77 -28.70
CA GLU A 48 -16.61 -25.99 -28.22
C GLU A 48 -17.15 -24.77 -27.44
N ILE A 49 -16.27 -24.08 -26.69
CA ILE A 49 -16.65 -22.85 -25.98
C ILE A 49 -16.89 -21.70 -26.95
N LYS A 50 -16.02 -21.53 -27.96
CA LYS A 50 -16.20 -20.49 -28.99
C LYS A 50 -17.46 -20.71 -29.83
N GLU A 51 -17.79 -21.96 -30.14
CA GLU A 51 -19.02 -22.32 -30.86
C GLU A 51 -20.27 -21.94 -30.04
N ALA A 52 -20.34 -22.32 -28.77
CA ALA A 52 -21.45 -21.92 -27.89
C ALA A 52 -21.57 -20.39 -27.72
N MET A 53 -20.44 -19.67 -27.73
CA MET A 53 -20.42 -18.20 -27.68
C MET A 53 -20.97 -17.56 -28.97
N ILE A 54 -20.69 -18.16 -30.13
CA ILE A 54 -21.22 -17.74 -31.44
C ILE A 54 -22.73 -18.00 -31.50
N GLU A 55 -23.20 -19.18 -31.09
CA GLU A 55 -24.62 -19.52 -31.05
C GLU A 55 -25.43 -18.54 -30.19
N GLU A 56 -24.88 -18.13 -29.04
CA GLU A 56 -25.52 -17.14 -28.16
C GLU A 56 -25.62 -15.76 -28.82
N LEU A 57 -24.59 -15.33 -29.56
CA LEU A 57 -24.64 -14.09 -30.34
C LEU A 57 -25.73 -14.16 -31.43
N GLN A 58 -25.80 -15.27 -32.16
CA GLN A 58 -26.80 -15.48 -33.22
C GLN A 58 -28.22 -15.56 -32.67
N LYS A 59 -28.40 -16.21 -31.52
CA LYS A 59 -29.67 -16.29 -30.81
C LYS A 59 -30.16 -14.90 -30.41
N LEU A 60 -29.33 -14.11 -29.73
CA LEU A 60 -29.68 -12.74 -29.34
C LEU A 60 -29.93 -11.85 -30.56
N ALA A 61 -29.18 -12.05 -31.65
CA ALA A 61 -29.40 -11.31 -32.89
C ALA A 61 -30.78 -11.60 -33.51
N THR A 62 -31.20 -12.86 -33.44
CA THR A 62 -32.53 -13.30 -33.92
C THR A 62 -33.64 -12.74 -33.03
N GLU A 63 -33.46 -12.74 -31.71
CA GLU A 63 -34.44 -12.20 -30.75
C GLU A 63 -34.63 -10.68 -30.89
N GLN A 64 -33.58 -9.95 -31.27
CA GLN A 64 -33.58 -8.48 -31.36
C GLN A 64 -33.69 -7.95 -32.79
N GLU A 65 -33.82 -8.84 -33.79
CA GLU A 65 -33.81 -8.53 -35.24
C GLU A 65 -32.64 -7.63 -35.68
N SER A 66 -31.54 -7.63 -34.92
CA SER A 66 -30.36 -6.77 -35.15
C SER A 66 -29.14 -7.31 -34.40
N ALA A 67 -27.93 -6.92 -34.80
CA ALA A 67 -26.72 -7.40 -34.16
C ALA A 67 -26.65 -6.96 -32.67
N PRO A 68 -26.41 -7.87 -31.71
CA PRO A 68 -26.39 -7.53 -30.28
C PRO A 68 -25.30 -6.52 -29.98
N THR A 69 -25.61 -5.51 -29.17
CA THR A 69 -24.60 -4.57 -28.64
C THR A 69 -23.89 -5.14 -27.41
N GLN A 70 -22.78 -4.50 -27.00
CA GLN A 70 -22.10 -4.85 -25.75
C GLN A 70 -23.03 -4.70 -24.53
N ARG A 71 -23.97 -3.74 -24.57
CA ARG A 71 -24.96 -3.55 -23.51
C ARG A 71 -25.94 -4.71 -23.46
N ASP A 72 -26.44 -5.14 -24.62
CA ASP A 72 -27.41 -6.25 -24.71
C ASP A 72 -26.80 -7.55 -24.19
N MET A 73 -25.52 -7.79 -24.48
CA MET A 73 -24.81 -8.96 -23.98
C MET A 73 -24.57 -8.92 -22.47
N ASN A 74 -24.22 -7.76 -21.90
CA ASN A 74 -24.07 -7.65 -20.44
C ASN A 74 -25.41 -7.76 -19.68
N GLN A 75 -26.53 -7.44 -20.34
CA GLN A 75 -27.86 -7.50 -19.72
C GLN A 75 -28.54 -8.86 -19.87
N CYS A 76 -28.41 -9.50 -21.02
CA CYS A 76 -29.19 -10.69 -21.38
C CYS A 76 -28.32 -11.89 -21.74
N GLY A 77 -27.01 -11.72 -21.85
CA GLY A 77 -26.08 -12.72 -22.35
C GLY A 77 -25.59 -13.69 -21.29
N ARG A 78 -25.38 -14.94 -21.71
CA ARG A 78 -24.78 -15.98 -20.85
C ARG A 78 -23.27 -15.83 -20.65
N PHE A 79 -22.63 -15.01 -21.46
CA PHE A 79 -21.19 -14.72 -21.42
C PHE A 79 -20.94 -13.22 -21.27
N SER A 80 -19.90 -12.83 -20.54
CA SER A 80 -19.53 -11.42 -20.43
C SER A 80 -18.90 -10.91 -21.73
N VAL A 81 -19.06 -9.61 -22.03
CA VAL A 81 -18.39 -8.96 -23.17
C VAL A 81 -16.87 -9.15 -23.13
N LYS A 82 -16.28 -9.14 -21.93
CA LYS A 82 -14.85 -9.37 -21.73
C LYS A 82 -14.42 -10.76 -22.18
N THR A 83 -15.23 -11.79 -21.92
CA THR A 83 -14.98 -13.16 -22.39
C THR A 83 -14.94 -13.25 -23.92
N TYR A 84 -15.81 -12.51 -24.63
CA TYR A 84 -15.76 -12.41 -26.10
C TYR A 84 -14.48 -11.72 -26.60
N GLN A 85 -14.10 -10.62 -25.97
CA GLN A 85 -12.86 -9.90 -26.33
C GLN A 85 -11.62 -10.78 -26.13
N ASP A 86 -11.56 -11.54 -25.03
CA ASP A 86 -10.40 -12.39 -24.71
C ASP A 86 -10.30 -13.60 -25.65
N LYS A 87 -11.43 -14.16 -26.09
CA LYS A 87 -11.46 -15.36 -26.96
C LYS A 87 -11.38 -15.07 -28.46
N PHE A 88 -11.89 -13.92 -28.89
CA PHE A 88 -11.96 -13.53 -30.30
C PHE A 88 -11.10 -12.30 -30.63
N GLY A 89 -10.37 -11.74 -29.65
CA GLY A 89 -9.53 -10.55 -29.80
C GLY A 89 -10.29 -9.22 -29.75
N SER A 90 -11.51 -9.15 -30.30
CA SER A 90 -12.39 -7.98 -30.15
C SER A 90 -13.87 -8.33 -30.25
N TRP A 91 -14.74 -7.45 -29.74
CA TRP A 91 -16.20 -7.60 -29.86
C TRP A 91 -16.66 -7.71 -31.32
N ASN A 92 -16.14 -6.84 -32.19
CA ASN A 92 -16.50 -6.88 -33.61
C ASN A 92 -15.94 -8.11 -34.32
N GLU A 93 -14.81 -8.66 -33.88
CA GLU A 93 -14.33 -9.94 -34.39
C GLU A 93 -15.27 -11.09 -33.99
N SER A 94 -15.79 -11.10 -32.76
CA SER A 94 -16.79 -12.10 -32.36
C SER A 94 -18.08 -12.03 -33.18
N LEU A 95 -18.54 -10.82 -33.56
CA LEU A 95 -19.68 -10.64 -34.46
C LEU A 95 -19.38 -11.14 -35.88
N ARG A 96 -18.16 -10.90 -36.40
CA ARG A 96 -17.73 -11.42 -37.71
C ARG A 96 -17.70 -12.95 -37.73
N GLN A 97 -17.14 -13.57 -36.69
CA GLN A 97 -17.08 -15.03 -36.58
C GLN A 97 -18.48 -15.64 -36.41
N ALA A 98 -19.45 -14.87 -35.91
CA ALA A 98 -20.85 -15.27 -35.82
C ALA A 98 -21.69 -14.98 -37.08
N ASP A 99 -21.07 -14.49 -38.16
CA ASP A 99 -21.73 -14.04 -39.40
C ASP A 99 -22.79 -12.96 -39.17
N LEU A 100 -22.55 -12.09 -38.18
CA LEU A 100 -23.40 -10.96 -37.84
C LEU A 100 -22.80 -9.65 -38.35
N SER A 101 -23.66 -8.71 -38.74
CA SER A 101 -23.22 -7.35 -39.08
C SER A 101 -22.54 -6.72 -37.87
N VAL A 102 -21.28 -6.30 -38.00
CA VAL A 102 -20.57 -5.64 -36.91
C VAL A 102 -21.34 -4.37 -36.50
N ASN A 103 -21.51 -4.18 -35.19
CA ASN A 103 -21.98 -2.90 -34.68
C ASN A 103 -21.02 -1.81 -35.14
N LYS A 104 -21.57 -0.66 -35.58
CA LYS A 104 -20.80 0.45 -36.18
C LYS A 104 -19.48 0.65 -35.44
N GLN A 105 -18.44 0.05 -36.02
CA GLN A 105 -17.10 0.60 -35.93
C GLN A 105 -17.28 1.97 -36.57
N SER A 106 -17.11 3.04 -35.81
CA SER A 106 -16.83 4.33 -36.43
C SER A 106 -15.44 4.22 -37.05
N SER A 107 -15.30 3.45 -38.14
CA SER A 107 -14.24 3.68 -39.10
C SER A 107 -14.67 4.89 -39.92
N VAL A 108 -14.70 6.05 -39.25
CA VAL A 108 -14.73 7.32 -39.95
C VAL A 108 -13.40 7.36 -40.70
N THR A 109 -13.46 7.45 -42.02
CA THR A 109 -12.26 7.56 -42.83
C THR A 109 -11.61 8.92 -42.60
N ASP A 110 -10.29 9.02 -42.76
CA ASP A 110 -9.57 10.28 -42.70
C ASP A 110 -10.24 11.35 -43.60
N SER A 111 -10.64 10.95 -44.80
CA SER A 111 -11.38 11.81 -45.74
C SER A 111 -12.70 12.37 -45.20
N GLU A 112 -13.46 11.58 -44.44
CA GLU A 112 -14.72 12.02 -43.82
C GLU A 112 -14.48 12.97 -42.64
N LEU A 113 -13.41 12.74 -41.86
CA LEU A 113 -13.00 13.65 -40.81
C LEU A 113 -12.57 15.00 -41.38
N LEU A 114 -11.71 15.01 -42.41
CA LEU A 114 -11.25 16.23 -43.07
C LEU A 114 -12.40 16.97 -43.76
N ALA A 115 -13.33 16.26 -44.38
CA ALA A 115 -14.53 16.86 -44.99
C ALA A 115 -15.43 17.53 -43.94
N GLU A 116 -15.57 16.93 -42.76
CA GLU A 116 -16.35 17.50 -41.66
C GLU A 116 -15.69 18.76 -41.07
N LEU A 117 -14.35 18.79 -40.94
CA LEU A 117 -13.61 20.00 -40.54
C LEU A 117 -13.83 21.14 -41.53
N ARG A 118 -13.75 20.87 -42.83
CA ARG A 118 -14.01 21.86 -43.89
C ARG A 118 -15.46 22.33 -43.89
N ARG A 119 -16.41 21.41 -43.75
CA ARG A 119 -17.84 21.74 -43.66
C ARG A 119 -18.12 22.67 -42.49
N LEU A 120 -17.50 22.43 -41.32
CA LEU A 120 -17.71 23.29 -40.17
C LEU A 120 -17.00 24.63 -40.32
N TYR A 121 -15.80 24.66 -40.90
CA TYR A 121 -15.10 25.89 -41.30
C TYR A 121 -15.98 26.78 -42.20
N ASP A 122 -16.55 26.21 -43.27
CA ASP A 122 -17.44 26.94 -44.18
C ASP A 122 -18.69 27.49 -43.48
N LYS A 123 -19.15 26.81 -42.43
CA LYS A 123 -20.35 27.19 -41.67
C LYS A 123 -20.07 28.29 -40.64
N ILE A 124 -18.93 28.26 -39.96
CA ILE A 124 -18.60 29.21 -38.89
C ILE A 124 -17.70 30.37 -39.37
N GLY A 125 -17.09 30.25 -40.54
CA GLY A 125 -16.24 31.27 -41.18
C GLY A 125 -14.82 31.35 -40.61
N GLU A 126 -14.45 30.48 -39.66
CA GLU A 126 -13.16 30.44 -38.98
C GLU A 126 -12.74 28.97 -38.73
N THR A 127 -11.46 28.72 -38.43
CA THR A 127 -10.95 27.36 -38.15
C THR A 127 -11.66 26.76 -36.93
N PRO A 128 -12.40 25.65 -37.07
CA PRO A 128 -13.16 25.06 -35.97
C PRO A 128 -12.28 24.69 -34.79
N THR A 129 -12.72 25.01 -33.58
CA THR A 129 -12.07 24.56 -32.35
C THR A 129 -12.52 23.15 -31.97
N SER A 130 -11.81 22.51 -31.03
CA SER A 130 -12.24 21.23 -30.46
C SER A 130 -13.62 21.35 -29.79
N ARG A 131 -13.95 22.50 -29.19
CA ARG A 131 -15.28 22.80 -28.64
C ARG A 131 -16.33 22.92 -29.76
N ASP A 132 -16.03 23.60 -30.87
CA ASP A 132 -16.96 23.69 -32.00
C ASP A 132 -17.28 22.31 -32.59
N MET A 133 -16.27 21.44 -32.71
CA MET A 133 -16.50 20.07 -33.17
C MET A 133 -17.28 19.23 -32.15
N ALA A 134 -17.09 19.46 -30.84
CA ALA A 134 -17.90 18.80 -29.81
C ALA A 134 -19.37 19.24 -29.83
N GLU A 135 -19.62 20.52 -30.08
CA GLU A 135 -20.97 21.11 -30.03
C GLU A 135 -21.74 21.00 -31.35
N LYS A 136 -21.04 21.07 -32.49
CA LYS A 136 -21.64 21.26 -33.83
C LYS A 136 -21.09 20.29 -34.88
N GLY A 137 -20.10 19.47 -34.51
CA GLY A 137 -19.49 18.48 -35.38
C GLY A 137 -20.20 17.14 -35.32
N ASN A 138 -20.10 16.39 -36.41
CA ASN A 138 -20.66 15.03 -36.51
C ASN A 138 -19.81 13.96 -35.82
N TYR A 139 -18.57 14.30 -35.42
CA TYR A 139 -17.61 13.38 -34.82
C TYR A 139 -16.96 14.01 -33.59
N ALA A 140 -16.67 13.17 -32.59
CA ALA A 140 -16.02 13.61 -31.36
C ALA A 140 -14.61 14.18 -31.64
N PRO A 141 -14.16 15.23 -30.92
CA PRO A 141 -12.83 15.82 -31.12
C PRO A 141 -11.68 14.82 -30.93
N SER A 142 -11.85 13.84 -30.05
CA SER A 142 -10.89 12.76 -29.82
C SER A 142 -10.66 11.90 -31.06
N THR A 143 -11.66 11.74 -31.93
CA THR A 143 -11.57 10.95 -33.16
C THR A 143 -10.53 11.53 -34.13
N TYR A 144 -10.40 12.86 -34.18
CA TYR A 144 -9.41 13.56 -35.01
C TYR A 144 -7.98 13.37 -34.50
N SER A 145 -7.79 13.43 -33.18
CA SER A 145 -6.46 13.23 -32.58
C SER A 145 -5.99 11.78 -32.74
N ILE A 146 -6.92 10.81 -32.72
CA ILE A 146 -6.61 9.39 -32.95
C ILE A 146 -6.24 9.12 -34.40
N ALA A 147 -6.96 9.71 -35.37
CA ALA A 147 -6.71 9.49 -36.80
C ALA A 147 -5.42 10.15 -37.30
N PHE A 148 -5.14 11.38 -36.85
CA PHE A 148 -4.08 12.22 -37.41
C PHE A 148 -2.90 12.45 -36.46
N GLY A 149 -2.87 11.74 -35.33
CA GLY A 149 -1.87 11.85 -34.27
C GLY A 149 -2.04 13.08 -33.37
N THR A 150 -2.37 14.25 -33.94
CA THR A 150 -2.71 15.45 -33.16
C THR A 150 -3.87 16.23 -33.80
N TRP A 151 -4.59 17.01 -33.00
CA TRP A 151 -5.59 17.96 -33.50
C TRP A 151 -5.01 18.94 -34.52
N ASN A 152 -3.82 19.48 -34.26
CA ASN A 152 -3.17 20.43 -35.16
C ASN A 152 -2.80 19.78 -36.50
N SER A 153 -2.39 18.51 -36.48
CA SER A 153 -2.17 17.71 -37.69
C SER A 153 -3.46 17.56 -38.50
N ALA A 154 -4.59 17.27 -37.84
CA ALA A 154 -5.89 17.18 -38.51
C ALA A 154 -6.32 18.49 -39.18
N ILE A 155 -6.09 19.64 -38.52
CA ILE A 155 -6.38 20.98 -39.08
C ILE A 155 -5.47 21.29 -40.28
N GLN A 156 -4.17 20.97 -40.18
CA GLN A 156 -3.22 21.17 -41.28
C GLN A 156 -3.55 20.29 -42.49
N GLU A 157 -3.89 19.02 -42.26
CA GLU A 157 -4.23 18.07 -43.32
C GLU A 157 -5.60 18.38 -43.95
N ALA A 158 -6.49 19.03 -43.19
CA ALA A 158 -7.72 19.62 -43.72
C ALA A 158 -7.43 20.85 -44.62
N GLY A 159 -6.20 21.36 -44.66
CA GLY A 159 -5.82 22.55 -45.43
C GLY A 159 -6.33 23.86 -44.82
N LEU A 160 -6.63 23.84 -43.51
CA LEU A 160 -7.09 25.02 -42.77
C LEU A 160 -5.89 25.67 -42.06
N GLU A 161 -5.87 27.00 -41.96
CA GLU A 161 -4.85 27.69 -41.17
C GLU A 161 -5.03 27.31 -39.69
N LEU A 162 -3.95 26.89 -39.03
CA LEU A 162 -3.94 26.77 -37.57
C LEU A 162 -4.38 28.11 -37.01
N GLY A 163 -5.53 28.12 -36.32
CA GLY A 163 -6.12 29.34 -35.82
C GLY A 163 -5.06 30.14 -35.08
N LYS A 164 -4.77 31.35 -35.57
CA LYS A 164 -3.92 32.31 -34.88
C LYS A 164 -4.45 32.41 -33.46
N GLN A 165 -3.66 32.00 -32.47
CA GLN A 165 -3.96 32.43 -31.11
C GLN A 165 -4.08 33.95 -31.18
N ARG A 166 -5.28 34.44 -30.92
CA ARG A 166 -5.52 35.85 -30.71
C ARG A 166 -4.59 36.20 -29.55
N GLU A 167 -3.51 36.92 -29.81
CA GLU A 167 -2.62 37.43 -28.77
C GLU A 167 -3.51 38.23 -27.80
N ILE A 168 -3.83 37.64 -26.66
CA ILE A 168 -4.49 38.36 -25.58
C ILE A 168 -3.38 39.26 -25.03
N PRO A 169 -3.52 40.59 -25.08
CA PRO A 169 -2.46 41.47 -24.60
C PRO A 169 -2.10 41.10 -23.17
N ALA A 170 -0.80 40.97 -22.87
CA ALA A 170 -0.32 40.64 -21.52
C ALA A 170 -0.98 41.48 -20.41
N SER A 171 -1.31 42.75 -20.70
CA SER A 171 -2.04 43.63 -19.78
C SER A 171 -3.42 43.10 -19.38
N LYS A 172 -4.16 42.45 -20.29
CA LYS A 172 -5.48 41.87 -20.00
C LYS A 172 -5.39 40.63 -19.12
N LEU A 173 -4.31 39.86 -19.25
CA LEU A 173 -4.03 38.73 -18.37
C LEU A 173 -3.65 39.23 -16.97
N ILE A 174 -2.82 40.26 -16.88
CA ILE A 174 -2.45 40.90 -15.61
C ILE A 174 -3.69 41.48 -14.88
N ASP A 175 -4.54 42.23 -15.59
CA ASP A 175 -5.78 42.79 -15.03
C ASP A 175 -6.67 41.69 -14.42
N GLU A 176 -6.79 40.55 -15.09
CA GLU A 176 -7.63 39.44 -14.62
C GLU A 176 -7.03 38.70 -13.42
N LEU A 177 -5.70 38.54 -13.37
CA LEU A 177 -5.02 38.00 -12.20
C LEU A 177 -5.22 38.90 -10.96
N GLN A 178 -5.07 40.21 -11.14
CA GLN A 178 -5.26 41.18 -10.06
C GLN A 178 -6.71 41.20 -9.56
N ARG A 179 -7.68 41.25 -10.49
CA ARG A 179 -9.11 41.20 -10.14
C ARG A 179 -9.45 39.94 -9.35
N LEU A 180 -8.95 38.77 -9.76
CA LEU A 180 -9.23 37.52 -9.07
C LEU A 180 -8.50 37.44 -7.72
N ALA A 181 -7.30 38.00 -7.60
CA ALA A 181 -6.61 38.12 -6.32
C ALA A 181 -7.35 39.03 -5.34
N ASP A 182 -7.90 40.15 -5.81
CA ASP A 182 -8.72 41.06 -4.99
C ASP A 182 -9.99 40.38 -4.48
N ASP A 183 -10.62 39.53 -5.29
CA ASP A 183 -11.83 38.76 -4.93
C ASP A 183 -11.54 37.65 -3.90
N LEU A 184 -10.37 36.99 -4.03
CA LEU A 184 -9.97 35.89 -3.14
C LEU A 184 -9.25 36.37 -1.87
N GLY A 185 -8.70 37.58 -1.86
CA GLY A 185 -7.84 38.10 -0.80
C GLY A 185 -6.44 37.47 -0.76
N GLU A 186 -6.11 36.63 -1.74
CA GLU A 186 -4.84 35.93 -1.91
C GLU A 186 -4.55 35.74 -3.40
N PRO A 187 -3.29 35.52 -3.81
CA PRO A 187 -2.98 35.23 -5.20
C PRO A 187 -3.74 33.98 -5.70
N PRO A 188 -4.36 34.03 -6.89
CA PRO A 188 -5.17 32.92 -7.39
C PRO A 188 -4.29 31.74 -7.78
N THR A 189 -4.67 30.52 -7.39
CA THR A 189 -4.10 29.26 -7.87
C THR A 189 -4.52 28.94 -9.29
N VAL A 190 -3.74 28.05 -9.95
CA VAL A 190 -4.10 27.49 -11.28
C VAL A 190 -5.54 26.98 -11.27
N HIS A 191 -5.92 26.21 -10.24
CA HIS A 191 -7.26 25.65 -10.15
C HIS A 191 -8.34 26.73 -9.98
N GLN A 192 -8.11 27.74 -9.14
CA GLN A 192 -9.03 28.85 -8.96
C GLN A 192 -9.19 29.70 -10.24
N MET A 193 -8.13 29.86 -11.04
CA MET A 193 -8.21 30.52 -12.34
C MET A 193 -8.99 29.67 -13.36
N GLU A 194 -8.80 28.35 -13.40
CA GLU A 194 -9.58 27.45 -14.27
C GLU A 194 -11.06 27.41 -13.90
N GLU A 195 -11.40 27.60 -12.61
CA GLU A 195 -12.78 27.59 -12.12
C GLU A 195 -13.48 28.95 -12.28
N ARG A 196 -12.77 30.07 -12.04
CA ARG A 196 -13.37 31.41 -11.85
C ARG A 196 -12.78 32.50 -12.72
N GLY A 197 -11.74 32.18 -13.48
CA GLY A 197 -11.03 33.10 -14.35
C GLY A 197 -11.66 33.26 -15.72
N GLN A 198 -11.43 34.42 -16.33
CA GLN A 198 -11.82 34.68 -17.72
C GLN A 198 -10.92 33.95 -18.75
N PHE A 199 -9.71 33.57 -18.35
CA PHE A 199 -8.71 32.94 -19.21
C PHE A 199 -8.15 31.68 -18.55
N GLY A 200 -7.84 30.63 -19.32
CA GLY A 200 -7.26 29.39 -18.80
C GLY A 200 -5.80 29.56 -18.38
N ALA A 201 -5.34 28.74 -17.43
CA ALA A 201 -4.01 28.84 -16.84
C ALA A 201 -2.87 28.57 -17.85
N SER A 202 -3.15 27.80 -18.90
CA SER A 202 -2.22 27.57 -20.01
C SER A 202 -1.94 28.82 -20.82
N THR A 203 -2.89 29.77 -20.90
CA THR A 203 -2.70 31.05 -21.61
C THR A 203 -1.66 31.90 -20.90
N TYR A 204 -1.72 31.97 -19.57
CA TYR A 204 -0.74 32.69 -18.75
C TYR A 204 0.66 32.06 -18.82
N SER A 205 0.73 30.73 -18.74
CA SER A 205 2.02 30.02 -18.83
C SER A 205 2.66 30.16 -20.22
N THR A 206 1.86 30.34 -21.26
CA THR A 206 2.35 30.55 -22.64
C THR A 206 2.86 31.99 -22.84
N GLU A 207 2.14 32.99 -22.34
CA GLU A 207 2.51 34.41 -22.50
C GLU A 207 3.71 34.81 -21.62
N PHE A 208 3.72 34.36 -20.36
CA PHE A 208 4.71 34.77 -19.36
C PHE A 208 5.76 33.68 -19.08
N GLY A 209 5.72 32.54 -19.77
CA GLY A 209 6.63 31.41 -19.59
C GLY A 209 6.33 30.51 -18.38
N SER A 210 5.66 31.02 -17.33
CA SER A 210 5.11 30.19 -16.25
C SER A 210 3.97 30.89 -15.48
N TRP A 211 3.15 30.10 -14.77
CA TRP A 211 2.11 30.63 -13.88
C TRP A 211 2.67 31.58 -12.80
N ASN A 212 3.81 31.24 -12.21
CA ASN A 212 4.44 32.07 -11.19
C ASN A 212 5.06 33.35 -11.78
N GLU A 213 5.51 33.32 -13.04
CA GLU A 213 5.96 34.53 -13.74
C GLU A 213 4.77 35.46 -13.99
N ALA A 214 3.64 34.91 -14.41
CA ALA A 214 2.40 35.69 -14.60
C ALA A 214 1.94 36.37 -13.31
N LEU A 215 2.04 35.69 -12.16
CA LEU A 215 1.77 36.29 -10.85
C LEU A 215 2.76 37.40 -10.50
N ARG A 216 4.06 37.22 -10.81
CA ARG A 216 5.09 38.24 -10.57
C ARG A 216 4.88 39.48 -11.43
N GLU A 217 4.58 39.32 -12.70
CA GLU A 217 4.24 40.43 -13.62
C GLU A 217 2.94 41.14 -13.21
N ALA A 218 2.01 40.42 -12.58
CA ALA A 218 0.81 40.99 -11.97
C ALA A 218 1.05 41.62 -10.58
N ASN A 219 2.30 41.60 -10.08
CA ASN A 219 2.70 42.08 -8.76
C ASN A 219 1.96 41.38 -7.59
N LEU A 220 1.71 40.09 -7.75
CA LEU A 220 1.08 39.19 -6.78
C LEU A 220 2.09 38.20 -6.19
N GLY A 221 1.84 37.73 -4.97
CA GLY A 221 2.64 36.65 -4.36
C GLY A 221 2.49 35.33 -5.12
N THR A 222 3.53 34.50 -5.18
CA THR A 222 3.44 33.20 -5.88
C THR A 222 2.78 32.13 -5.00
N ASN A 223 1.91 31.29 -5.55
CA ASN A 223 1.13 30.30 -4.77
C ASN A 223 1.94 29.14 -4.18
N LYS A 224 3.09 28.86 -4.78
CA LYS A 224 4.11 27.93 -4.32
C LYS A 224 5.44 28.50 -4.80
N GLU A 225 6.35 28.80 -3.89
CA GLU A 225 7.70 29.31 -4.20
C GLU A 225 8.44 28.31 -5.11
N GLY A 226 8.24 28.47 -6.41
CA GLY A 226 8.84 27.68 -7.47
C GLY A 226 9.92 28.50 -8.16
N ASN A 227 10.94 28.86 -7.37
CA ASN A 227 12.32 29.26 -7.67
C ASN A 227 12.75 30.20 -6.55
N ILE A 228 13.21 29.60 -5.45
CA ILE A 228 13.92 30.33 -4.40
C ILE A 228 15.30 30.65 -5.00
N ASP A 229 15.71 31.92 -4.93
CA ASP A 229 17.02 32.32 -5.43
C ASP A 229 18.12 31.57 -4.66
N ASP A 230 19.16 31.12 -5.37
CA ASP A 230 20.26 30.39 -4.73
C ASP A 230 20.88 31.22 -3.59
N SER A 231 20.92 32.54 -3.70
CA SER A 231 21.39 33.41 -2.61
C SER A 231 20.52 33.34 -1.35
N ASP A 232 19.20 33.28 -1.49
CA ASP A 232 18.26 33.11 -0.36
C ASP A 232 18.48 31.76 0.34
N LEU A 233 18.76 30.70 -0.43
CA LEU A 233 19.06 29.38 0.10
C LEU A 233 20.38 29.40 0.90
N LEU A 234 21.43 30.02 0.36
CA LEU A 234 22.74 30.12 1.00
C LEU A 234 22.70 30.99 2.27
N ASP A 235 21.96 32.10 2.25
CA ASP A 235 21.78 32.99 3.40
C ASP A 235 21.08 32.27 4.57
N GLU A 236 20.14 31.38 4.26
CA GLU A 236 19.44 30.60 5.27
C GLU A 236 20.37 29.56 5.95
N ILE A 237 21.30 28.96 5.21
CA ILE A 237 22.35 28.10 5.78
C ILE A 237 23.25 28.91 6.72
N GLN A 238 23.66 30.12 6.30
CA GLN A 238 24.48 31.04 7.12
C GLN A 238 23.75 31.50 8.39
N ARG A 239 22.44 31.78 8.30
CA ARG A 239 21.60 32.16 9.43
C ARG A 239 21.58 31.07 10.50
N LEU A 240 21.25 29.82 10.12
CA LEU A 240 21.20 28.69 11.05
C LEU A 240 22.57 28.39 11.67
N LYS A 241 23.67 28.56 10.91
CA LYS A 241 25.00 28.42 11.47
C LYS A 241 25.27 29.44 12.58
N ARG A 242 24.92 30.71 12.38
CA ARG A 242 25.11 31.75 13.41
C ARG A 242 24.30 31.45 14.67
N GLU A 243 23.08 30.93 14.50
CA GLU A 243 22.16 30.61 15.59
C GLU A 243 22.64 29.42 16.42
N HIS A 244 22.99 28.30 15.77
CA HIS A 244 23.36 27.06 16.44
C HIS A 244 24.87 26.88 16.65
N LYS A 245 25.69 27.86 16.21
CA LYS A 245 27.17 27.85 16.27
C LYS A 245 27.83 26.64 15.60
N LYS A 246 27.10 25.90 14.77
CA LYS A 246 27.57 24.75 13.99
C LYS A 246 26.95 24.76 12.59
N VAL A 247 27.59 24.13 11.61
CA VAL A 247 27.02 24.02 10.26
C VAL A 247 25.73 23.19 10.36
N PRO A 248 24.58 23.70 9.87
CA PRO A 248 23.31 23.01 10.03
C PRO A 248 23.29 21.68 9.27
N THR A 249 22.71 20.64 9.85
CA THR A 249 22.40 19.38 9.16
C THR A 249 21.16 19.49 8.28
N ALA A 250 20.98 18.56 7.34
CA ALA A 250 19.75 18.48 6.56
C ALA A 250 18.51 18.29 7.47
N SER A 251 18.63 17.55 8.56
CA SER A 251 17.57 17.39 9.55
C SER A 251 17.24 18.72 10.24
N GLU A 252 18.26 19.49 10.63
CA GLU A 252 18.07 20.79 11.27
C GLU A 252 17.52 21.84 10.30
N MET A 253 17.93 21.81 9.02
CA MET A 253 17.29 22.64 7.99
C MET A 253 15.83 22.26 7.80
N SER A 254 15.48 20.97 7.85
CA SER A 254 14.08 20.52 7.77
C SER A 254 13.25 20.91 9.00
N GLN A 255 13.89 21.06 10.16
CA GLN A 255 13.21 21.33 11.43
C GLN A 255 13.11 22.84 11.74
N TYR A 256 14.14 23.62 11.39
CA TYR A 256 14.30 25.02 11.81
C TYR A 256 14.52 25.98 10.63
N GLY A 257 14.69 25.45 9.42
CA GLY A 257 14.94 26.23 8.22
C GLY A 257 13.67 26.79 7.60
N ARG A 258 13.81 27.94 6.94
CA ARG A 258 12.76 28.56 6.11
C ARG A 258 12.40 27.70 4.89
N PHE A 259 13.33 26.87 4.42
CA PHE A 259 13.21 26.13 3.16
C PHE A 259 13.43 24.63 3.35
N ALA A 260 12.68 23.81 2.60
CA ALA A 260 12.83 22.36 2.63
C ALA A 260 14.16 21.91 2.00
N VAL A 261 14.79 20.86 2.55
CA VAL A 261 16.02 20.27 2.00
C VAL A 261 15.88 19.86 0.53
N THR A 262 14.68 19.45 0.11
CA THR A 262 14.39 19.13 -1.29
C THR A 262 14.57 20.31 -2.22
N THR A 263 14.40 21.55 -1.75
CA THR A 263 14.66 22.76 -2.52
C THR A 263 16.16 22.92 -2.78
N TYR A 264 16.99 22.75 -1.75
CA TYR A 264 18.45 22.76 -1.88
C TYR A 264 18.96 21.67 -2.83
N ASN A 265 18.38 20.47 -2.78
CA ASN A 265 18.73 19.38 -3.70
C ASN A 265 18.39 19.73 -5.16
N ARG A 266 17.33 20.52 -5.41
CA ARG A 266 16.95 20.93 -6.76
C ARG A 266 17.84 22.04 -7.31
N SER A 267 18.18 23.03 -6.48
CA SER A 267 19.04 24.16 -6.86
C SER A 267 20.50 23.75 -7.05
N PHE A 268 21.07 23.03 -6.08
CA PHE A 268 22.51 22.73 -6.05
C PHE A 268 22.84 21.28 -6.40
N GLY A 269 21.85 20.46 -6.74
CA GLY A 269 22.02 19.03 -7.02
C GLY A 269 22.16 18.15 -5.77
N SER A 270 22.60 18.70 -4.63
CA SER A 270 22.52 18.04 -3.33
C SER A 270 22.67 19.03 -2.17
N TRP A 271 22.19 18.66 -0.98
CA TRP A 271 22.44 19.39 0.27
C TRP A 271 23.94 19.64 0.53
N ASN A 272 24.78 18.66 0.22
CA ASN A 272 26.23 18.78 0.39
C ASN A 272 26.85 19.80 -0.57
N GLU A 273 26.30 19.94 -1.78
CA GLU A 273 26.75 20.96 -2.72
C GLU A 273 26.30 22.35 -2.27
N ALA A 274 25.07 22.47 -1.75
CA ALA A 274 24.59 23.71 -1.15
C ALA A 274 25.49 24.17 0.02
N LEU A 275 25.99 23.24 0.84
CA LEU A 275 26.97 23.56 1.89
C LEU A 275 28.30 24.03 1.31
N ARG A 276 28.79 23.45 0.21
CA ARG A 276 30.04 23.88 -0.45
C ARG A 276 29.91 25.28 -1.02
N GLU A 277 28.82 25.56 -1.72
CA GLU A 277 28.52 26.90 -2.25
C GLU A 277 28.32 27.93 -1.12
N ALA A 278 27.83 27.50 0.04
CA ALA A 278 27.75 28.33 1.25
C ALA A 278 29.12 28.55 1.93
N GLY A 279 30.21 27.98 1.41
CA GLY A 279 31.56 28.08 1.98
C GLY A 279 31.80 27.15 3.18
N PHE A 280 31.02 26.08 3.31
CA PHE A 280 31.13 25.09 4.39
C PHE A 280 31.58 23.72 3.89
N ALA A 281 32.23 22.98 4.78
CA ALA A 281 32.49 21.57 4.52
C ALA A 281 31.15 20.79 4.55
N PRO A 282 30.94 19.82 3.63
CA PRO A 282 29.76 18.96 3.67
C PRO A 282 29.70 18.17 4.98
N ASN A 283 28.50 18.01 5.55
CA ASN A 283 28.32 17.25 6.80
C ASN A 283 28.49 15.73 6.61
N ASN A 284 28.24 15.21 5.39
CA ASN A 284 28.55 13.84 5.01
C ASN A 284 29.52 13.86 3.83
N ARG A 285 30.83 13.89 4.11
CA ARG A 285 31.84 13.67 3.06
C ARG A 285 32.04 12.15 2.98
N ASN A 286 31.73 11.54 1.83
CA ASN A 286 32.03 10.13 1.57
C ASN A 286 33.54 9.88 1.35
N ASP A 287 34.34 10.94 1.32
CA ASP A 287 35.80 10.92 1.12
C ASP A 287 36.46 11.80 2.20
N ILE A 288 36.37 11.37 3.46
CA ILE A 288 37.12 12.01 4.56
C ILE A 288 38.57 11.54 4.47
N PRO A 289 39.57 12.43 4.37
CA PRO A 289 40.97 12.05 4.40
C PRO A 289 41.28 11.28 5.69
N LYS A 290 42.01 10.16 5.59
CA LYS A 290 42.42 9.35 6.74
C LYS A 290 42.96 10.19 7.92
N PRO A 291 43.81 11.23 7.73
CA PRO A 291 44.31 12.05 8.84
C PRO A 291 43.23 12.85 9.60
N GLU A 292 42.10 13.15 8.96
CA GLU A 292 40.95 13.83 9.60
C GLU A 292 40.17 12.85 10.47
N LEU A 293 39.91 11.63 9.96
CA LEU A 293 39.32 10.54 10.74
C LEU A 293 40.17 10.17 11.98
N LEU A 294 41.50 10.10 11.82
CA LEU A 294 42.42 9.78 12.93
C LEU A 294 42.43 10.87 14.02
N ARG A 295 42.28 12.14 13.65
CA ARG A 295 42.16 13.24 14.63
C ARG A 295 40.86 13.15 15.42
N GLU A 296 39.75 12.84 14.75
CA GLU A 296 38.45 12.78 15.41
C GLU A 296 38.35 11.60 16.40
N ILE A 297 38.83 10.41 16.02
CA ILE A 297 38.83 9.26 16.95
C ILE A 297 39.74 9.50 18.15
N SER A 298 40.84 10.26 17.97
CA SER A 298 41.73 10.65 19.07
C SER A 298 41.08 11.67 19.99
N ARG A 299 40.39 12.67 19.43
CA ARG A 299 39.63 13.67 20.19
C ARG A 299 38.57 13.00 21.06
N LEU A 300 37.78 12.07 20.52
CA LEU A 300 36.74 11.38 21.29
C LEU A 300 37.35 10.49 22.38
N ALA A 301 38.47 9.80 22.09
CA ALA A 301 39.18 9.01 23.09
C ALA A 301 39.65 9.84 24.29
N ASP A 302 40.19 11.05 24.02
CA ASP A 302 40.62 11.99 25.06
C ASP A 302 39.41 12.50 25.89
N GLU A 303 38.24 12.67 25.27
CA GLU A 303 37.02 13.11 25.95
C GLU A 303 36.43 12.04 26.87
N ILE A 304 36.35 10.78 26.41
CA ILE A 304 35.73 9.68 27.16
C ILE A 304 36.71 8.92 28.07
N GLY A 305 38.02 9.15 27.90
CA GLY A 305 39.08 8.57 28.73
C GLY A 305 39.40 7.10 28.45
N HIS A 306 38.91 6.53 27.36
CA HIS A 306 39.23 5.19 26.89
C HIS A 306 39.14 5.09 25.36
N THR A 307 39.61 3.97 24.79
CA THR A 307 39.49 3.70 23.35
C THR A 307 38.00 3.68 22.95
N PRO A 308 37.56 4.54 22.01
CA PRO A 308 36.18 4.58 21.58
C PRO A 308 35.74 3.28 20.88
N THR A 309 34.56 2.80 21.24
CA THR A 309 33.87 1.74 20.51
C THR A 309 33.22 2.29 19.23
N ALA A 310 32.87 1.39 18.30
CA ALA A 310 32.14 1.78 17.09
C ALA A 310 30.77 2.42 17.41
N VAL A 311 30.12 1.98 18.49
CA VAL A 311 28.82 2.51 18.94
C VAL A 311 28.98 3.90 19.55
N GLU A 312 30.03 4.14 20.34
CA GLU A 312 30.31 5.46 20.90
C GLU A 312 30.69 6.46 19.80
N MET A 313 31.42 6.01 18.79
CA MET A 313 31.73 6.84 17.62
C MET A 313 30.49 7.13 16.77
N GLU A 314 29.53 6.21 16.70
CA GLU A 314 28.22 6.47 16.07
C GLU A 314 27.36 7.48 16.86
N ARG A 315 27.47 7.45 18.20
CA ARG A 315 26.65 8.28 19.09
C ARG A 315 27.24 9.69 19.27
N ASP A 316 28.54 9.78 19.50
CA ASP A 316 29.23 10.97 20.02
C ASP A 316 30.34 11.47 19.09
N GLY A 317 30.67 10.73 18.03
CA GLY A 317 31.69 11.11 17.06
C GLY A 317 31.14 12.08 15.99
N GLU A 318 32.04 12.91 15.45
CA GLU A 318 31.74 13.76 14.28
C GLU A 318 31.42 12.91 13.03
N PHE A 319 31.96 11.69 12.96
CA PHE A 319 31.71 10.72 11.89
C PHE A 319 31.32 9.35 12.46
N GLY A 320 30.30 8.73 11.87
CA GLY A 320 29.86 7.38 12.25
C GLY A 320 30.83 6.27 11.87
N TRP A 321 30.72 5.09 12.50
CA TRP A 321 31.69 3.99 12.36
C TRP A 321 31.79 3.45 10.92
N ALA A 322 30.73 3.58 10.13
CA ALA A 322 30.69 3.18 8.73
C ALA A 322 31.70 3.98 7.86
N THR A 323 31.95 5.25 8.20
CA THR A 323 32.91 6.13 7.50
C THR A 323 34.34 5.63 7.71
N TYR A 324 34.67 5.23 8.93
CA TYR A 324 35.96 4.64 9.29
C TYR A 324 36.17 3.27 8.64
N ARG A 325 35.14 2.41 8.63
CA ARG A 325 35.21 1.12 7.92
C ARG A 325 35.51 1.31 6.44
N THR A 326 34.90 2.30 5.79
CA THR A 326 35.14 2.58 4.36
C THR A 326 36.57 3.07 4.11
N ALA A 327 37.11 3.95 4.97
CA ALA A 327 38.46 4.51 4.79
C ALA A 327 39.60 3.52 5.13
N PHE A 328 39.42 2.70 6.16
CA PHE A 328 40.49 1.83 6.71
C PHE A 328 40.22 0.33 6.50
N GLY A 329 39.08 -0.05 5.91
CA GLY A 329 38.67 -1.43 5.64
C GLY A 329 38.01 -2.14 6.83
N SER A 330 38.35 -1.77 8.08
CA SER A 330 37.69 -2.29 9.29
C SER A 330 37.88 -1.35 10.49
N TRP A 331 37.05 -1.51 11.53
CA TRP A 331 37.20 -0.77 12.79
C TRP A 331 38.54 -1.05 13.47
N ASN A 332 39.00 -2.31 13.48
CA ASN A 332 40.30 -2.65 14.07
C ASN A 332 41.48 -2.10 13.27
N ALA A 333 41.36 -1.99 11.95
CA ALA A 333 42.36 -1.31 11.13
C ALA A 333 42.39 0.19 11.44
N THR A 334 41.23 0.79 11.73
CA THR A 334 41.14 2.19 12.20
C THR A 334 41.87 2.38 13.52
N LEU A 335 41.56 1.56 14.54
CA LEU A 335 42.19 1.64 15.86
C LEU A 335 43.71 1.43 15.79
N ARG A 336 44.17 0.47 14.97
CA ARG A 336 45.59 0.22 14.75
C ARG A 336 46.30 1.41 14.13
N GLU A 337 45.71 2.03 13.10
CA GLU A 337 46.29 3.20 12.43
C GLU A 337 46.26 4.44 13.34
N ALA A 338 45.27 4.53 14.23
CA ALA A 338 45.15 5.58 15.24
C ALA A 338 46.05 5.37 16.47
N GLY A 339 46.77 4.25 16.57
CA GLY A 339 47.66 3.95 17.70
C GLY A 339 46.92 3.54 18.98
N PHE A 340 45.65 3.15 18.89
CA PHE A 340 44.87 2.60 19.99
C PHE A 340 45.01 1.08 20.11
N ASP A 341 44.86 0.56 21.32
CA ASP A 341 44.69 -0.87 21.55
C ASP A 341 43.42 -1.36 20.85
N ILE A 342 43.54 -2.40 20.03
CA ILE A 342 42.44 -2.93 19.21
C ILE A 342 41.37 -3.60 20.10
N ASN A 343 40.10 -3.26 19.87
CA ASN A 343 38.96 -3.85 20.59
C ASN A 343 38.67 -5.32 20.19
N ASN A 344 39.30 -5.83 19.13
CA ASN A 344 39.20 -7.23 18.72
C ASN A 344 40.56 -7.93 18.86
N ARG A 345 40.84 -8.45 20.05
CA ARG A 345 41.93 -9.39 20.26
C ARG A 345 41.56 -10.69 19.55
N THR A 346 42.18 -11.00 18.42
CA THR A 346 42.09 -12.37 17.87
C THR A 346 42.92 -13.30 18.77
N ASN A 347 42.43 -14.52 18.99
CA ASN A 347 42.98 -15.52 19.92
C ASN A 347 42.68 -15.23 21.41
N ILE A 348 41.43 -14.88 21.73
CA ILE A 348 40.96 -14.73 23.12
C ILE A 348 41.16 -16.04 23.88
N PRO A 349 41.84 -16.02 25.05
CA PRO A 349 41.93 -17.20 25.89
C PRO A 349 40.53 -17.68 26.31
N ARG A 350 40.27 -18.99 26.22
CA ARG A 350 38.99 -19.61 26.68
C ARG A 350 38.55 -19.12 28.06
N SER A 351 39.50 -18.89 28.98
CA SER A 351 39.24 -18.37 30.33
C SER A 351 38.63 -16.97 30.38
N GLU A 352 38.96 -16.10 29.42
CA GLU A 352 38.48 -14.73 29.35
C GLU A 352 37.01 -14.71 28.88
N LEU A 353 36.68 -15.47 27.83
CA LEU A 353 35.30 -15.68 27.37
C LEU A 353 34.40 -16.36 28.44
N ILE A 354 34.96 -17.28 29.22
CA ILE A 354 34.24 -17.90 30.36
C ILE A 354 33.92 -16.86 31.44
N THR A 355 34.87 -15.96 31.73
CA THR A 355 34.69 -14.93 32.77
C THR A 355 33.60 -13.94 32.37
N GLU A 356 33.61 -13.55 31.10
CA GLU A 356 32.57 -12.69 30.54
C GLU A 356 31.18 -13.33 30.57
N LEU A 357 31.04 -14.59 30.14
CA LEU A 357 29.78 -15.33 30.21
C LEU A 357 29.18 -15.31 31.62
N LYS A 358 30.00 -15.45 32.65
CA LYS A 358 29.56 -15.36 34.06
C LYS A 358 29.16 -13.94 34.45
N SER A 359 29.90 -12.94 34.02
CA SER A 359 29.57 -11.53 34.27
C SER A 359 28.24 -11.14 33.65
N VAL A 360 28.00 -11.53 32.39
CA VAL A 360 26.73 -11.26 31.69
C VAL A 360 25.59 -12.03 32.34
N GLN A 361 25.80 -13.28 32.78
CA GLN A 361 24.80 -14.05 33.54
C GLN A 361 24.39 -13.32 34.83
N GLU A 362 25.35 -12.80 35.60
CA GLU A 362 25.08 -12.06 36.82
C GLU A 362 24.31 -10.76 36.53
N GLN A 363 24.67 -10.06 35.45
CA GLN A 363 24.01 -8.84 35.02
C GLN A 363 22.55 -9.06 34.59
N VAL A 364 22.25 -10.16 33.88
CA VAL A 364 20.88 -10.44 33.39
C VAL A 364 20.05 -11.29 34.36
N GLY A 365 20.66 -11.86 35.41
CA GLY A 365 19.98 -12.65 36.43
C GLY A 365 19.40 -13.99 35.95
N ARG A 366 19.76 -14.44 34.76
CA ARG A 366 19.33 -15.72 34.14
C ARG A 366 20.45 -16.27 33.24
N THR A 367 20.29 -17.51 32.74
CA THR A 367 21.23 -18.05 31.73
C THR A 367 21.28 -17.09 30.53
N PRO A 368 22.47 -16.56 30.17
CA PRO A 368 22.60 -15.58 29.10
C PRO A 368 22.41 -16.27 27.74
N GLY A 369 21.56 -15.66 26.92
CA GLY A 369 21.39 -16.01 25.51
C GLY A 369 22.41 -15.26 24.64
N ARG A 370 22.45 -15.61 23.36
CA ARG A 370 23.37 -14.98 22.38
C ARG A 370 23.19 -13.46 22.30
N ARG A 371 21.94 -12.97 22.33
CA ARG A 371 21.68 -11.53 22.31
C ARG A 371 22.00 -10.80 23.61
N ASP A 372 21.96 -11.47 24.76
CA ASP A 372 22.46 -10.86 25.99
C ASP A 372 23.96 -10.62 25.87
N MET A 373 24.68 -11.57 25.25
CA MET A 373 26.10 -11.41 24.97
C MET A 373 26.36 -10.34 23.90
N ASP A 374 25.60 -10.31 22.80
CA ASP A 374 25.77 -9.27 21.77
C ASP A 374 25.42 -7.86 22.29
N ARG A 375 24.62 -7.76 23.36
CA ARG A 375 24.14 -6.49 23.92
C ARG A 375 24.95 -6.00 25.12
N TYR A 376 25.40 -6.90 25.98
CA TYR A 376 26.06 -6.58 27.24
C TYR A 376 27.49 -7.12 27.33
N GLY A 377 27.89 -8.02 26.43
CA GLY A 377 29.23 -8.55 26.33
C GLY A 377 30.22 -7.55 25.74
N GLN A 378 31.45 -7.66 26.21
CA GLN A 378 32.67 -7.15 25.61
C GLN A 378 33.01 -7.85 24.26
N PHE A 379 32.69 -9.14 24.11
CA PHE A 379 32.90 -9.95 22.91
C PHE A 379 31.56 -10.47 22.38
N ASP A 380 31.39 -10.47 21.05
CA ASP A 380 30.15 -10.95 20.43
C ASP A 380 29.93 -12.46 20.63
N SER A 381 28.67 -12.90 20.47
CA SER A 381 28.30 -14.30 20.58
C SER A 381 29.00 -15.20 19.56
N THR A 382 29.43 -14.66 18.42
CA THR A 382 30.16 -15.41 17.38
C THR A 382 31.61 -15.70 17.77
N THR A 383 32.23 -14.84 18.58
CA THR A 383 33.57 -15.01 19.16
C THR A 383 33.58 -16.17 20.16
N HIS A 384 32.51 -16.32 20.92
CA HIS A 384 32.31 -17.48 21.80
C HIS A 384 32.09 -18.76 21.00
N MET A 385 31.20 -18.74 20.00
CA MET A 385 30.91 -19.93 19.19
C MET A 385 32.11 -20.40 18.37
N SER A 386 32.92 -19.49 17.85
CA SER A 386 34.15 -19.85 17.13
C SER A 386 35.22 -20.47 18.04
N THR A 387 35.20 -20.20 19.34
CA THR A 387 36.17 -20.71 20.32
C THR A 387 35.74 -22.02 20.99
N PHE A 388 34.43 -22.20 21.21
CA PHE A 388 33.84 -23.34 21.92
C PHE A 388 32.97 -24.25 21.02
N ASP A 389 33.03 -24.06 19.70
CA ASP A 389 32.23 -24.76 18.67
C ASP A 389 30.73 -24.43 18.68
N THR A 390 30.07 -24.40 19.85
CA THR A 390 28.66 -24.03 19.98
C THR A 390 28.38 -23.18 21.22
N TRP A 391 27.24 -22.48 21.23
CA TRP A 391 26.83 -21.68 22.39
C TRP A 391 26.64 -22.52 23.66
N ASN A 392 26.05 -23.72 23.54
CA ASN A 392 25.86 -24.61 24.69
C ASN A 392 27.19 -25.14 25.23
N GLU A 393 28.18 -25.39 24.37
CA GLU A 393 29.52 -25.77 24.81
C GLU A 393 30.25 -24.59 25.48
N ALA A 394 30.00 -23.35 25.05
CA ALA A 394 30.49 -22.16 25.74
C ALA A 394 29.87 -22.02 27.14
N LEU A 395 28.55 -22.22 27.28
CA LEU A 395 27.86 -22.22 28.57
C LEU A 395 28.37 -23.34 29.51
N LYS A 396 28.52 -24.57 28.99
CA LYS A 396 29.10 -25.70 29.76
C LYS A 396 30.53 -25.40 30.22
N ALA A 397 31.36 -24.82 29.35
CA ALA A 397 32.73 -24.43 29.71
C ALA A 397 32.76 -23.36 30.81
N ALA A 398 31.71 -22.55 30.91
CA ALA A 398 31.52 -21.56 31.97
C ALA A 398 30.80 -22.12 33.22
N ASP A 399 30.50 -23.42 33.29
CA ASP A 399 29.70 -24.00 34.39
C ASP A 399 28.32 -23.33 34.54
N ILE A 400 27.76 -22.88 33.42
CA ILE A 400 26.43 -22.33 33.31
C ILE A 400 25.54 -23.40 32.69
N GLU A 401 24.42 -23.70 33.35
CA GLU A 401 23.48 -24.73 32.87
C GLU A 401 23.04 -24.37 31.43
N PRO A 402 23.40 -25.18 30.42
CA PRO A 402 23.06 -24.89 29.04
C PRO A 402 21.55 -24.94 28.85
N THR A 403 21.05 -24.17 27.88
CA THR A 403 19.63 -24.11 27.51
C THR A 403 19.16 -25.38 26.78
N GLU A 404 19.50 -26.57 27.27
CA GLU A 404 18.94 -27.84 26.82
C GLU A 404 17.74 -28.23 27.68
N ARG A 405 16.66 -27.44 27.60
CA ARG A 405 15.35 -27.98 27.97
C ARG A 405 14.94 -28.98 26.89
N ARG A 406 15.19 -30.26 27.12
CA ARG A 406 14.48 -31.31 26.40
C ARG A 406 13.09 -31.41 27.00
N ASP A 407 12.10 -31.50 26.11
CA ASP A 407 10.68 -31.51 26.46
C ASP A 407 10.13 -30.17 27.00
N ILE A 408 10.43 -29.05 26.31
CA ILE A 408 9.85 -27.73 26.64
C ILE A 408 8.31 -27.85 26.62
N PRO A 409 7.61 -27.52 27.71
CA PRO A 409 6.16 -27.51 27.78
C PRO A 409 5.55 -26.57 26.74
N ARG A 410 4.35 -26.90 26.25
CA ARG A 410 3.60 -26.00 25.35
C ARG A 410 3.37 -24.61 25.98
N SER A 411 3.21 -24.54 27.31
CA SER A 411 3.05 -23.28 28.05
C SER A 411 4.23 -22.35 27.89
N ASP A 412 5.46 -22.86 28.06
CA ASP A 412 6.68 -22.04 28.02
C ASP A 412 6.93 -21.51 26.60
N LEU A 413 6.61 -22.30 25.58
CA LEU A 413 6.66 -21.87 24.18
C LEU A 413 5.61 -20.77 23.90
N ILE A 414 4.40 -20.90 24.45
CA ILE A 414 3.36 -19.88 24.31
C ILE A 414 3.78 -18.57 25.01
N GLU A 415 4.37 -18.65 26.20
CA GLU A 415 4.83 -17.48 26.96
C GLU A 415 5.97 -16.75 26.23
N GLU A 416 6.94 -17.48 25.68
CA GLU A 416 8.01 -16.91 24.87
C GLU A 416 7.49 -16.22 23.60
N LEU A 417 6.53 -16.84 22.90
CA LEU A 417 5.87 -16.19 21.76
C LEU A 417 5.19 -14.89 22.18
N LYS A 418 4.44 -14.91 23.28
CA LYS A 418 3.73 -13.74 23.83
C LYS A 418 4.71 -12.61 24.14
N HIS A 419 5.76 -12.91 24.90
CA HIS A 419 6.81 -11.96 25.24
C HIS A 419 7.44 -11.33 23.98
N LEU A 420 7.83 -12.16 22.99
CA LEU A 420 8.40 -11.64 21.75
C LEU A 420 7.42 -10.79 20.95
N GLY A 421 6.12 -11.13 20.94
CA GLY A 421 5.11 -10.35 20.25
C GLY A 421 4.82 -9.01 20.94
N GLU A 422 4.87 -8.96 22.27
CA GLU A 422 4.80 -7.71 23.04
C GLU A 422 6.00 -6.81 22.75
N GLU A 423 7.22 -7.37 22.72
CA GLU A 423 8.44 -6.64 22.40
C GLU A 423 8.40 -6.04 20.98
N LEU A 424 7.93 -6.82 19.99
CA LEU A 424 7.86 -6.39 18.60
C LEU A 424 6.65 -5.49 18.29
N GLY A 425 5.64 -5.46 19.16
CA GLY A 425 4.36 -4.79 18.90
C GLY A 425 3.57 -5.38 17.72
N ARG A 426 3.87 -6.62 17.32
CA ARG A 426 3.23 -7.34 16.19
C ARG A 426 3.38 -8.85 16.34
N THR A 427 2.64 -9.62 15.55
CA THR A 427 2.78 -11.09 15.53
C THR A 427 4.21 -11.48 15.12
N PRO A 428 4.93 -12.26 15.95
CA PRO A 428 6.25 -12.76 15.57
C PRO A 428 6.18 -13.67 14.34
N THR A 429 7.08 -13.44 13.38
CA THR A 429 7.35 -14.39 12.29
C THR A 429 8.30 -15.48 12.76
N ARG A 430 8.42 -16.54 11.97
CA ARG A 430 9.40 -17.60 12.25
C ARG A 430 10.84 -17.09 12.21
N SER A 431 11.15 -16.13 11.33
CA SER A 431 12.48 -15.50 11.27
C SER A 431 12.70 -14.64 12.50
N ASP A 432 11.70 -13.88 12.93
CA ASP A 432 11.77 -13.15 14.20
C ASP A 432 12.06 -14.09 15.37
N MET A 433 11.43 -15.26 15.47
CA MET A 433 11.74 -16.18 16.57
C MET A 433 13.12 -16.80 16.47
N ASN A 434 13.61 -17.09 15.25
CA ASN A 434 14.95 -17.64 15.05
C ASN A 434 16.07 -16.64 15.34
N GLU A 435 15.84 -15.38 14.99
CA GLU A 435 16.78 -14.27 15.23
C GLU A 435 16.63 -13.73 16.65
N ASN A 436 15.38 -13.67 17.11
CA ASN A 436 14.96 -12.87 18.24
C ASN A 436 14.50 -13.62 19.50
N GLY A 437 14.13 -14.90 19.39
CA GLY A 437 13.56 -15.65 20.51
C GLY A 437 14.50 -16.63 21.18
N ALA A 438 14.08 -17.09 22.36
CA ALA A 438 14.82 -18.04 23.20
C ALA A 438 14.89 -19.46 22.60
N PHE A 439 13.95 -19.82 21.72
CA PHE A 439 13.85 -21.13 21.10
C PHE A 439 13.79 -21.04 19.58
N SER A 440 14.39 -22.00 18.88
CA SER A 440 14.27 -22.04 17.40
C SER A 440 12.82 -22.28 16.97
N GLY A 441 12.40 -21.63 15.88
CA GLY A 441 11.10 -21.85 15.22
C GLY A 441 10.82 -23.31 14.84
N SER A 442 11.84 -24.16 14.75
CA SER A 442 11.69 -25.60 14.54
C SER A 442 11.05 -26.31 15.75
N VAL A 443 11.34 -25.88 16.98
CA VAL A 443 10.78 -26.43 18.23
C VAL A 443 9.26 -26.23 18.26
N TYR A 444 8.81 -25.05 17.87
CA TYR A 444 7.39 -24.72 17.74
C TYR A 444 6.69 -25.57 16.67
N THR A 445 7.33 -25.77 15.53
CA THR A 445 6.79 -26.63 14.45
C THR A 445 6.63 -28.07 14.92
N GLN A 446 7.64 -28.62 15.61
CA GLN A 446 7.58 -29.99 16.14
C GLN A 446 6.52 -30.13 17.25
N ARG A 447 6.38 -29.13 18.13
CA ARG A 447 5.47 -29.23 19.28
C ARG A 447 4.00 -28.97 18.94
N PHE A 448 3.73 -28.02 18.04
CA PHE A 448 2.38 -27.58 17.68
C PHE A 448 1.94 -28.10 16.30
N GLY A 449 2.79 -28.87 15.61
CA GLY A 449 2.54 -29.38 14.26
C GLY A 449 2.86 -28.37 13.15
N SER A 450 2.68 -27.07 13.42
CA SER A 450 3.06 -25.99 12.50
C SER A 450 3.39 -24.69 13.25
N TRP A 451 4.11 -23.77 12.59
CA TRP A 451 4.36 -22.42 13.12
C TRP A 451 3.05 -21.64 13.33
N SER A 452 2.15 -21.68 12.35
CA SER A 452 0.84 -21.04 12.43
C SER A 452 0.03 -21.56 13.62
N SER A 453 0.06 -22.87 13.88
CA SER A 453 -0.61 -23.47 15.04
C SER A 453 -0.03 -22.99 16.37
N ALA A 454 1.29 -22.72 16.44
CA ALA A 454 1.92 -22.14 17.62
C ALA A 454 1.51 -20.67 17.83
N ILE A 455 1.42 -19.89 16.75
CA ILE A 455 0.95 -18.49 16.76
C ILE A 455 -0.49 -18.41 17.26
N VAL A 456 -1.40 -19.22 16.68
CA VAL A 456 -2.80 -19.32 17.11
C VAL A 456 -2.90 -19.80 18.56
N ALA A 457 -2.15 -20.82 18.96
CA ALA A 457 -2.14 -21.31 20.34
C ALA A 457 -1.61 -20.27 21.34
N SER A 458 -0.82 -19.31 20.88
CA SER A 458 -0.33 -18.19 21.69
C SER A 458 -1.32 -17.01 21.74
N GLY A 459 -2.46 -17.14 21.04
CA GLY A 459 -3.50 -16.13 20.97
C GLY A 459 -3.26 -15.06 19.91
N PHE A 460 -2.22 -15.19 19.09
CA PHE A 460 -1.89 -14.24 18.02
C PHE A 460 -2.57 -14.58 16.70
N ASP A 461 -2.79 -13.54 15.89
CA ASP A 461 -3.29 -13.69 14.52
C ASP A 461 -2.13 -14.08 13.59
N PRO A 462 -2.26 -15.15 12.79
CA PRO A 462 -1.22 -15.56 11.84
C PRO A 462 -0.86 -14.44 10.86
N ASN A 463 0.44 -14.29 10.54
CA ASN A 463 0.91 -13.35 9.51
C ASN A 463 0.55 -13.79 8.06
N LYS A 464 -0.54 -14.53 7.86
CA LYS A 464 -0.89 -15.18 6.59
C LYS A 464 -2.29 -14.77 6.15
N LYS A 465 -2.42 -14.37 4.89
CA LYS A 465 -3.71 -14.27 4.19
C LYS A 465 -4.14 -15.66 3.72
N TYR A 466 -5.41 -16.01 3.95
CA TYR A 466 -6.01 -17.27 3.55
C TYR A 466 -7.00 -17.01 2.42
N ASP A 467 -6.90 -17.80 1.36
CA ASP A 467 -7.82 -17.79 0.21
C ASP A 467 -8.45 -19.18 0.10
N PRO A 468 -9.44 -19.53 0.96
CA PRO A 468 -10.09 -20.83 0.89
C PRO A 468 -10.93 -20.93 -0.37
N GLU A 469 -10.78 -22.01 -1.15
CA GLU A 469 -11.48 -22.18 -2.44
C GLU A 469 -13.01 -22.07 -2.36
N HIS A 470 -13.60 -22.26 -1.17
CA HIS A 470 -15.04 -22.22 -0.91
C HIS A 470 -15.56 -20.84 -0.45
N LEU A 471 -14.68 -19.90 -0.08
CA LEU A 471 -15.03 -18.51 0.17
C LEU A 471 -14.79 -17.68 -1.09
N ASP A 472 -15.49 -16.56 -1.25
CA ASP A 472 -15.30 -15.62 -2.35
C ASP A 472 -14.41 -14.42 -1.99
N HIS A 473 -13.92 -14.37 -0.75
CA HIS A 473 -13.02 -13.36 -0.22
C HIS A 473 -11.80 -13.98 0.50
N ILE A 474 -10.79 -13.14 0.71
CA ILE A 474 -9.55 -13.51 1.38
C ILE A 474 -9.66 -13.08 2.85
N VAL A 475 -9.48 -14.01 3.77
CA VAL A 475 -9.49 -13.75 5.21
C VAL A 475 -8.08 -13.67 5.79
N ARG A 476 -7.94 -13.00 6.93
CA ARG A 476 -6.66 -12.70 7.59
C ARG A 476 -6.32 -13.68 8.70
N SER A 477 -7.28 -14.49 9.15
CA SER A 477 -7.05 -15.51 10.18
C SER A 477 -7.83 -16.79 9.90
N THR A 478 -7.36 -17.91 10.45
CA THR A 478 -8.16 -19.15 10.47
C THR A 478 -9.41 -19.02 11.33
N TRP A 479 -9.45 -18.04 12.24
CA TRP A 479 -10.62 -17.77 13.07
C TRP A 479 -11.74 -17.12 12.24
N GLU A 480 -11.39 -16.23 11.32
CA GLU A 480 -12.32 -15.70 10.33
C GLU A 480 -12.83 -16.79 9.36
N ILE A 481 -12.01 -17.78 8.97
CA ILE A 481 -12.49 -18.94 8.19
C ILE A 481 -13.60 -19.66 8.96
N ASP A 482 -13.35 -20.05 10.21
CA ASP A 482 -14.32 -20.76 11.05
C ASP A 482 -15.63 -19.96 11.18
N VAL A 483 -15.55 -18.64 11.37
CA VAL A 483 -16.74 -17.77 11.49
C VAL A 483 -17.47 -17.63 10.16
N ALA A 484 -16.75 -17.47 9.05
CA ALA A 484 -17.33 -17.44 7.70
C ALA A 484 -18.06 -18.75 7.37
N GLU A 485 -17.46 -19.89 7.70
CA GLU A 485 -18.08 -21.22 7.54
C GLU A 485 -19.33 -21.35 8.41
N MET A 486 -19.34 -20.83 9.65
CA MET A 486 -20.53 -20.82 10.50
C MET A 486 -21.68 -20.00 9.90
N LEU A 487 -21.37 -18.85 9.31
CA LEU A 487 -22.36 -18.00 8.62
C LEU A 487 -22.93 -18.71 7.38
N LEU A 488 -22.07 -19.29 6.54
CA LEU A 488 -22.48 -20.04 5.34
C LEU A 488 -23.31 -21.29 5.70
N ASN A 489 -22.88 -22.07 6.70
CA ASN A 489 -23.60 -23.26 7.12
C ASN A 489 -24.96 -22.95 7.76
N ALA A 490 -25.13 -21.74 8.29
CA ALA A 490 -26.39 -21.23 8.82
C ALA A 490 -27.27 -20.55 7.76
N ASP A 491 -26.86 -20.53 6.49
CA ASP A 491 -27.55 -19.86 5.37
C ASP A 491 -27.75 -18.35 5.61
N ILE A 492 -26.75 -17.70 6.20
CA ILE A 492 -26.76 -16.26 6.48
C ILE A 492 -25.88 -15.52 5.48
N ASP A 493 -26.52 -14.66 4.69
CA ASP A 493 -25.83 -13.70 3.83
C ASP A 493 -24.98 -12.73 4.66
N TYR A 494 -23.74 -12.54 4.23
CA TYR A 494 -22.81 -11.61 4.85
C TYR A 494 -21.89 -10.96 3.81
N GLU A 495 -21.32 -9.83 4.19
CA GLU A 495 -20.27 -9.12 3.48
C GLU A 495 -19.00 -9.07 4.34
N TYR A 496 -17.85 -9.35 3.74
CA TYR A 496 -16.55 -9.31 4.42
C TYR A 496 -15.90 -7.92 4.25
N GLU A 497 -15.45 -7.32 5.35
CA GLU A 497 -14.76 -6.01 5.38
C GLU A 497 -15.49 -4.88 4.58
N SER A 498 -16.83 -4.88 4.55
CA SER A 498 -17.61 -3.96 3.70
C SER A 498 -18.02 -2.63 4.35
N MET A 499 -17.77 -2.47 5.65
CA MET A 499 -18.21 -1.31 6.43
C MET A 499 -17.03 -0.59 7.07
N GLU A 500 -16.98 0.74 6.94
CA GLU A 500 -16.02 1.57 7.67
C GLU A 500 -16.69 2.27 8.86
N ILE A 501 -16.06 2.16 10.03
CA ILE A 501 -16.48 2.79 11.26
C ILE A 501 -15.43 3.83 11.67
N SER A 502 -15.87 5.09 11.80
CA SER A 502 -14.98 6.18 12.17
C SER A 502 -14.70 6.19 13.66
N TYR A 503 -13.45 6.35 14.07
CA TYR A 503 -13.03 6.50 15.46
C TYR A 503 -11.85 7.49 15.55
N GLY A 504 -11.75 8.23 16.66
CA GLY A 504 -10.63 9.11 17.04
C GLY A 504 -9.77 9.77 15.93
N ASN A 505 -9.75 11.11 15.88
CA ASN A 505 -8.86 11.90 15.00
C ASN A 505 -8.92 11.50 13.50
N GLY A 506 -10.12 11.23 12.98
CA GLY A 506 -10.34 10.96 11.56
C GLY A 506 -9.84 9.59 11.07
N ARG A 507 -9.68 8.61 11.97
CA ARG A 507 -9.31 7.24 11.60
C ARG A 507 -10.57 6.42 11.32
N THR A 508 -10.44 5.43 10.45
CA THR A 508 -11.49 4.44 10.18
C THR A 508 -10.95 3.05 10.52
N TYR A 509 -11.85 2.16 10.93
CA TYR A 509 -11.58 0.73 10.99
C TYR A 509 -12.72 -0.04 10.35
N THR A 510 -12.40 -1.23 9.87
CA THR A 510 -13.31 -2.08 9.12
C THR A 510 -13.54 -3.37 9.92
N PRO A 511 -14.76 -3.64 10.40
CA PRO A 511 -15.09 -4.92 11.04
C PRO A 511 -14.99 -6.09 10.05
N ASP A 512 -14.78 -7.30 10.56
CA ASP A 512 -14.50 -8.46 9.71
C ASP A 512 -15.74 -8.91 8.90
N PHE A 513 -16.90 -9.08 9.55
CA PHE A 513 -18.13 -9.52 8.88
C PHE A 513 -19.31 -8.60 9.17
N VAL A 514 -20.12 -8.38 8.14
CA VAL A 514 -21.32 -7.54 8.20
C VAL A 514 -22.50 -8.36 7.68
N THR A 515 -23.52 -8.55 8.51
CA THR A 515 -24.79 -9.18 8.11
C THR A 515 -25.92 -8.16 8.18
N ASN A 516 -27.14 -8.58 7.85
CA ASN A 516 -28.33 -7.76 8.02
C ASN A 516 -28.54 -7.30 9.48
N LYS A 517 -28.23 -8.16 10.46
CA LYS A 517 -28.54 -7.98 11.89
C LYS A 517 -27.30 -7.78 12.76
N TYR A 518 -26.15 -8.27 12.33
CA TYR A 518 -24.94 -8.32 13.14
C TYR A 518 -23.76 -7.66 12.43
N VAL A 519 -22.89 -7.03 13.22
CA VAL A 519 -21.53 -6.68 12.79
C VAL A 519 -20.58 -7.44 13.68
N ILE A 520 -19.70 -8.24 13.10
CA ILE A 520 -18.92 -9.25 13.81
C ILE A 520 -17.43 -8.91 13.66
N GLU A 521 -16.74 -8.78 14.79
CA GLU A 521 -15.29 -8.68 14.86
C GLU A 521 -14.74 -9.98 15.46
N VAL A 522 -13.77 -10.58 14.77
CA VAL A 522 -13.02 -11.74 15.22
C VAL A 522 -11.69 -11.25 15.80
N LYS A 523 -11.47 -11.50 17.09
CA LYS A 523 -10.29 -10.95 17.79
C LYS A 523 -9.44 -12.01 18.47
N GLY A 524 -8.21 -12.17 17.98
CA GLY A 524 -7.11 -12.83 18.70
C GLY A 524 -6.45 -11.87 19.71
N HIS A 525 -5.17 -11.56 19.50
CA HIS A 525 -4.37 -10.82 20.49
C HIS A 525 -4.59 -9.31 20.46
N LEU A 526 -4.40 -8.63 21.59
CA LEU A 526 -4.52 -7.18 21.74
C LEU A 526 -3.15 -6.51 21.91
N TYR A 527 -2.53 -6.05 20.82
CA TYR A 527 -1.26 -5.31 20.88
C TYR A 527 -1.40 -3.87 21.41
N ASP A 528 -2.49 -3.19 21.04
CA ASP A 528 -2.83 -1.83 21.52
C ASP A 528 -4.24 -1.85 22.09
N ARG A 529 -4.35 -2.30 23.34
CA ARG A 529 -5.65 -2.45 24.03
C ARG A 529 -6.43 -1.14 24.06
N HIS A 530 -5.75 0.00 24.18
CA HIS A 530 -6.40 1.30 24.21
C HIS A 530 -7.05 1.65 22.87
N GLN A 531 -6.34 1.47 21.76
CA GLN A 531 -6.88 1.70 20.42
C GLN A 531 -7.99 0.70 20.07
N VAL A 532 -7.85 -0.57 20.42
CA VAL A 532 -8.89 -1.58 20.15
C VAL A 532 -10.17 -1.27 20.92
N ILE A 533 -10.06 -0.82 22.18
CA ILE A 533 -11.22 -0.38 22.96
C ILE A 533 -11.90 0.84 22.33
N GLN A 534 -11.14 1.78 21.74
CA GLN A 534 -11.73 2.92 21.04
C GLN A 534 -12.51 2.51 19.79
N LYS A 535 -11.98 1.58 19.00
CA LYS A 535 -12.67 1.01 17.83
C LYS A 535 -13.99 0.36 18.24
N ALA A 536 -13.92 -0.55 19.21
CA ALA A 536 -15.07 -1.29 19.72
C ALA A 536 -16.20 -0.36 20.23
N LYS A 537 -15.85 0.68 21.01
CA LYS A 537 -16.83 1.68 21.46
C LYS A 537 -17.43 2.46 20.30
N ALA A 538 -16.61 2.88 19.34
CA ALA A 538 -17.09 3.58 18.16
C ALA A 538 -18.05 2.74 17.32
N ALA A 539 -17.86 1.41 17.22
CA ALA A 539 -18.85 0.51 16.64
C ALA A 539 -20.17 0.56 17.39
N MET A 540 -20.13 0.32 18.70
CA MET A 540 -21.34 0.25 19.52
C MET A 540 -22.14 1.56 19.46
N ASP A 541 -21.46 2.71 19.33
CA ASP A 541 -22.10 4.03 19.24
C ASP A 541 -22.72 4.32 17.85
N GLN A 542 -22.21 3.70 16.78
CA GLN A 542 -22.62 3.97 15.39
C GLN A 542 -23.60 2.91 14.84
N LEU A 543 -23.60 1.70 15.40
CA LEU A 543 -24.41 0.58 14.94
C LEU A 543 -25.76 0.52 15.64
N ASN A 544 -26.63 1.51 15.38
CA ASN A 544 -27.93 1.62 16.05
C ASN A 544 -28.95 0.54 15.63
N GLU A 545 -28.76 -0.08 14.46
CA GLU A 545 -29.69 -1.07 13.87
C GLU A 545 -29.13 -2.50 13.86
N ARG A 546 -27.86 -2.69 14.27
CA ARG A 546 -27.17 -3.99 14.23
C ARG A 546 -26.42 -4.21 15.53
N GLU A 547 -26.46 -5.42 16.06
CA GLU A 547 -25.69 -5.74 17.27
C GLU A 547 -24.23 -5.99 16.92
N TYR A 548 -23.31 -5.31 17.63
CA TYR A 548 -21.88 -5.54 17.52
C TYR A 548 -21.47 -6.77 18.34
N ILE A 549 -20.98 -7.79 17.64
CA ILE A 549 -20.53 -9.06 18.21
C ILE A 549 -19.01 -9.10 18.16
N VAL A 550 -18.38 -9.48 19.27
CA VAL A 550 -16.96 -9.85 19.28
C VAL A 550 -16.84 -11.34 19.56
N ILE A 551 -16.16 -12.05 18.67
CA ILE A 551 -15.81 -13.46 18.84
C ILE A 551 -14.30 -13.54 19.11
N GLY A 552 -13.91 -14.03 20.29
CA GLY A 552 -12.51 -14.16 20.70
C GLY A 552 -12.17 -13.40 21.98
N THR A 553 -11.11 -12.61 21.96
CA THR A 553 -10.64 -11.86 23.14
C THR A 553 -11.62 -10.76 23.53
N GLU A 554 -11.90 -10.69 24.84
CA GLU A 554 -12.89 -9.76 25.40
C GLU A 554 -12.49 -8.29 25.20
N ILE A 555 -13.31 -7.58 24.42
CA ILE A 555 -13.33 -6.12 24.24
C ILE A 555 -14.80 -5.67 24.29
N PRO A 556 -15.09 -4.36 24.43
CA PRO A 556 -16.47 -3.87 24.46
C PRO A 556 -17.30 -4.35 23.26
N ALA A 557 -18.47 -4.94 23.52
CA ALA A 557 -19.39 -5.41 22.48
C ALA A 557 -20.83 -5.44 23.02
N ASN A 558 -21.83 -5.51 22.13
CA ASN A 558 -23.20 -5.84 22.55
C ASN A 558 -23.29 -7.30 22.99
N ILE A 559 -22.58 -8.18 22.27
CA ILE A 559 -22.48 -9.61 22.57
C ILE A 559 -21.00 -10.00 22.45
N HIS A 560 -20.46 -10.67 23.47
CA HIS A 560 -19.11 -11.23 23.45
C HIS A 560 -19.18 -12.76 23.54
N ILE A 561 -18.44 -13.44 22.66
CA ILE A 561 -18.34 -14.90 22.61
C ILE A 561 -16.86 -15.28 22.68
N PRO A 562 -16.38 -15.83 23.82
CA PRO A 562 -15.04 -16.37 23.92
C PRO A 562 -14.74 -17.44 22.86
N TRP A 563 -13.50 -17.48 22.35
CA TRP A 563 -13.12 -18.36 21.23
C TRP A 563 -13.32 -19.86 21.51
N ASP A 564 -13.07 -20.28 22.76
CA ASP A 564 -13.20 -21.67 23.21
C ASP A 564 -14.65 -22.17 23.17
N ILE A 565 -15.63 -21.28 23.26
CA ILE A 565 -17.06 -21.58 23.15
C ILE A 565 -17.72 -20.98 21.90
N ARG A 566 -16.94 -20.67 20.86
CA ARG A 566 -17.40 -20.02 19.62
C ARG A 566 -18.62 -20.68 18.94
N TYR A 567 -18.84 -21.98 19.13
CA TYR A 567 -20.01 -22.68 18.57
C TYR A 567 -21.36 -22.19 19.15
N GLU A 568 -21.36 -21.52 20.31
CA GLU A 568 -22.56 -20.83 20.82
C GLU A 568 -23.06 -19.73 19.86
N PHE A 569 -22.18 -19.23 18.98
CA PHE A 569 -22.55 -18.32 17.92
C PHE A 569 -23.65 -18.88 17.01
N LEU A 570 -23.61 -20.18 16.68
CA LEU A 570 -24.65 -20.83 15.86
C LEU A 570 -26.04 -20.72 16.49
N GLY A 571 -26.14 -20.82 17.82
CA GLY A 571 -27.41 -20.66 18.53
C GLY A 571 -27.97 -19.22 18.53
N LEU A 572 -27.14 -18.22 18.24
CA LEU A 572 -27.58 -16.84 18.00
C LEU A 572 -28.06 -16.64 16.55
N LEU A 573 -27.39 -17.30 15.61
CA LEU A 573 -27.75 -17.29 14.19
C LEU A 573 -29.12 -17.94 13.95
N GLU A 574 -29.39 -19.09 14.57
CA GLU A 574 -30.67 -19.82 14.47
C GLU A 574 -31.90 -19.04 15.00
N LYS A 575 -31.70 -18.06 15.89
CA LYS A 575 -32.78 -17.20 16.42
C LYS A 575 -33.09 -16.00 15.52
N SER A 576 -32.40 -15.90 14.38
CA SER A 576 -32.35 -14.70 13.53
C SER A 576 -32.75 -14.96 12.08
N GLY A 577 -32.77 -16.22 11.63
CA GLY A 577 -33.51 -16.68 10.46
C GLY A 577 -34.94 -17.06 10.85
#